data_AF-A0A8J4X1W6-F1
#
_entry.id   AF-A0A8J4X1W6-F1
#
_cell.length_a   1.000
_cell.length_b   1.000
_cell.length_c   1.000
_cell.angle_alpha   90.00
_cell.angle_beta   90.00
_cell.angle_gamma   90.00
#
_symmetry.space_group_name_H-M   'P 1'
#
loop_
_entity.id
_entity.type
_entity.pdbx_description
1 polymer ?
#
loop_
_entity_poly.entity_id
_entity_poly.type
_entity_poly.pdbx_seq_one_letter_code
_entity_poly.pdbx_strand_id
1 'polypeptide(L)'
;MSAMDIDRVKEILVRVEKKHRLFKQQQFSFIVALERSREHAHQRTQRVSTVTQVQRYMTHHCSNATDRRIFALFLDIIDNLKAALQTIESFPSAQDHASETLDTCRRVLGPDFNFSQVQA
;
A
#
# COMPACT_ATOMS: atom_id res chain seq x y z
N MET A 1 22.72 -14.06 1.81
CA MET A 1 21.27 -14.32 1.78
C MET A 1 21.05 -15.82 1.70
N SER A 2 20.39 -16.46 2.68
CA SER A 2 20.16 -17.91 2.66
C SER A 2 19.00 -18.29 1.72
N ALA A 3 18.86 -19.56 1.33
CA ALA A 3 17.72 -20.00 0.52
C ALA A 3 16.36 -19.75 1.23
N MET A 4 16.33 -19.96 2.55
CA MET A 4 15.14 -19.80 3.38
C MET A 4 14.65 -18.33 3.46
N ASP A 5 15.60 -17.39 3.46
CA ASP A 5 15.35 -15.95 3.44
C ASP A 5 14.67 -15.50 2.14
N ILE A 6 15.16 -16.01 1.01
CA ILE A 6 14.64 -15.72 -0.33
C ILE A 6 13.23 -16.28 -0.48
N ASP A 7 12.99 -17.49 0.00
CA ASP A 7 11.68 -18.15 -0.11
C ASP A 7 10.61 -17.44 0.71
N ARG A 8 10.96 -16.88 1.87
CA ARG A 8 10.05 -16.03 2.66
C ARG A 8 9.64 -14.77 1.91
N VAL A 9 10.60 -14.06 1.30
CA VAL A 9 10.29 -12.86 0.51
C VAL A 9 9.40 -13.21 -0.69
N LYS A 10 9.71 -14.29 -1.41
CA LYS A 10 8.89 -14.78 -2.52
C LYS A 10 7.46 -15.08 -2.09
N GLU A 11 7.27 -15.73 -0.95
CA GLU A 11 5.92 -16.04 -0.45
C GLU A 11 5.10 -14.76 -0.20
N ILE A 12 5.70 -13.74 0.42
CA ILE A 12 5.05 -12.44 0.63
C ILE A 12 4.70 -11.80 -0.72
N LEU A 13 5.63 -11.78 -1.68
CA LEU A 13 5.42 -11.18 -2.99
C LEU A 13 4.31 -11.89 -3.80
N VAL A 14 4.22 -13.22 -3.74
CA VAL A 14 3.11 -13.97 -4.36
C VAL A 14 1.77 -13.58 -3.76
N ARG A 15 1.70 -13.33 -2.44
CA ARG A 15 0.48 -12.84 -1.78
C ARG A 15 0.14 -11.42 -2.22
N VAL A 16 1.14 -10.53 -2.31
CA VAL A 16 0.98 -9.17 -2.83
C VAL A 16 0.42 -9.20 -4.25
N GLU A 17 0.99 -10.02 -5.14
CA GLU A 17 0.58 -10.08 -6.54
C GLU A 17 -0.86 -10.56 -6.70
N LYS A 18 -1.27 -11.59 -5.96
CA LYS A 18 -2.66 -12.07 -5.93
C LYS A 18 -3.62 -10.97 -5.48
N LYS A 19 -3.30 -10.26 -4.39
CA LYS A 19 -4.12 -9.17 -3.87
C LYS A 19 -4.15 -7.97 -4.82
N HIS A 20 -3.01 -7.61 -5.42
CA HIS A 20 -2.91 -6.54 -6.41
C HIS A 20 -3.77 -6.85 -7.64
N ARG A 21 -3.77 -8.09 -8.14
CA ARG A 21 -4.64 -8.50 -9.24
C ARG A 21 -6.11 -8.34 -8.90
N LEU A 22 -6.51 -8.77 -7.70
CA LEU A 22 -7.88 -8.57 -7.19
C LEU A 22 -8.23 -7.09 -7.06
N PHE A 23 -7.31 -6.28 -6.55
CA PHE A 23 -7.48 -4.84 -6.41
C PHE A 23 -7.64 -4.15 -7.76
N LYS A 24 -6.84 -4.51 -8.76
CA LYS A 24 -6.97 -4.03 -10.15
C LYS A 24 -8.36 -4.31 -10.72
N GLN A 25 -8.91 -5.49 -10.49
CA GLN A 25 -10.28 -5.83 -10.91
C GLN A 25 -11.35 -4.99 -10.20
N GLN A 26 -11.09 -4.56 -8.96
CA GLN A 26 -12.00 -3.77 -8.13
C GLN A 26 -11.65 -2.28 -8.09
N GLN A 27 -10.80 -1.79 -9.00
CA GLN A 27 -10.28 -0.43 -8.96
C GLN A 27 -11.39 0.62 -9.06
N PHE A 28 -12.44 0.35 -9.86
CA PHE A 28 -13.59 1.23 -9.95
C PHE A 28 -14.32 1.36 -8.60
N SER A 29 -14.52 0.25 -7.90
CA SER A 29 -15.13 0.24 -6.56
C SER A 29 -14.29 1.04 -5.55
N PHE A 30 -12.96 0.96 -5.65
CA PHE A 30 -12.07 1.76 -4.80
C PHE A 30 -12.22 3.26 -5.06
N ILE A 31 -12.32 3.68 -6.33
CA ILE A 31 -12.53 5.09 -6.70
C ILE A 31 -13.87 5.59 -6.15
N VAL A 32 -14.96 4.84 -6.35
CA VAL A 32 -16.29 5.19 -5.83
C VAL A 32 -16.28 5.27 -4.29
N ALA A 33 -15.59 4.35 -3.61
CA ALA A 33 -15.44 4.39 -2.16
C ALA A 33 -14.69 5.65 -1.69
N LEU A 34 -13.65 6.08 -2.41
CA LEU A 34 -12.94 7.33 -2.13
C LEU A 34 -13.85 8.54 -2.31
N GLU A 35 -14.64 8.60 -3.38
CA GLU A 35 -15.58 9.70 -3.63
C GLU A 35 -16.59 9.86 -2.50
N ARG A 36 -17.24 8.75 -2.09
CA ARG A 36 -18.19 8.73 -0.97
C ARG A 36 -17.54 9.08 0.37
N SER A 37 -16.31 8.62 0.61
CA SER A 37 -15.64 8.93 1.87
C SER A 37 -15.18 10.39 1.94
N ARG A 38 -14.78 10.97 0.80
CA ARG A 38 -14.47 12.41 0.69
C ARG A 38 -15.71 13.27 0.85
N GLU A 39 -16.83 12.83 0.29
CA GLU A 39 -18.15 13.42 0.51
C GLU A 39 -18.46 13.53 2.01
N HIS A 40 -18.41 12.41 2.73
CA HIS A 40 -18.66 12.37 4.17
C HIS A 40 -17.63 13.16 5.01
N ALA A 41 -16.41 13.36 4.50
CA ALA A 41 -15.39 14.18 5.14
C ALA A 41 -15.49 15.68 4.81
N HIS A 42 -16.45 16.09 3.97
CA HIS A 42 -16.53 17.43 3.40
C HIS A 42 -15.27 17.86 2.61
N GLN A 43 -14.59 16.90 1.96
CA GLN A 43 -13.31 17.05 1.26
C GLN A 43 -13.42 16.75 -0.25
N ARG A 44 -14.60 17.02 -0.85
CA ARG A 44 -14.92 16.74 -2.27
C ARG A 44 -13.89 17.28 -3.29
N THR A 45 -13.17 18.35 -2.97
CA THR A 45 -12.17 18.98 -3.87
C THR A 45 -10.74 18.54 -3.57
N GLN A 46 -10.48 17.91 -2.42
CA GLN A 46 -9.14 17.53 -1.99
C GLN A 46 -8.69 16.23 -2.66
N ARG A 47 -7.57 16.25 -3.39
CA ARG A 47 -6.98 15.04 -3.98
C ARG A 47 -6.57 14.04 -2.89
N VAL A 48 -6.76 12.76 -3.18
CA VAL A 48 -6.24 11.66 -2.36
C VAL A 48 -4.92 11.22 -2.95
N SER A 49 -3.84 11.35 -2.18
CA SER A 49 -2.49 11.12 -2.67
C SER A 49 -1.57 10.42 -1.68
N THR A 50 -2.05 10.04 -0.50
CA THR A 50 -1.26 9.36 0.54
C THR A 50 -2.01 8.16 1.10
N VAL A 51 -1.28 7.19 1.65
CA VAL A 51 -1.88 6.04 2.37
C VAL A 51 -2.61 6.51 3.62
N THR A 52 -2.04 7.49 4.33
CA THR A 52 -2.64 8.07 5.54
C THR A 52 -4.05 8.62 5.28
N GLN A 53 -4.27 9.28 4.13
CA GLN A 53 -5.61 9.74 3.75
C GLN A 53 -6.59 8.58 3.59
N VAL A 54 -6.18 7.51 2.90
CA VAL A 54 -7.03 6.31 2.70
C VAL A 54 -7.37 5.66 4.05
N GLN A 55 -6.39 5.52 4.93
CA GLN A 55 -6.59 5.01 6.29
C GLN A 55 -7.59 5.88 7.08
N ARG A 56 -7.42 7.21 7.04
CA ARG A 56 -8.31 8.15 7.72
C ARG A 56 -9.75 8.04 7.20
N TYR A 57 -9.93 7.96 5.87
CA TYR A 57 -11.24 7.77 5.28
C TYR A 57 -11.89 6.46 5.71
N MET A 58 -11.15 5.36 5.69
CA MET A 58 -11.66 4.06 6.15
C MET A 58 -12.08 4.10 7.63
N THR A 59 -11.28 4.71 8.50
CA THR A 59 -11.56 4.74 9.94
C THR A 59 -12.74 5.66 10.28
N HIS A 60 -12.79 6.87 9.70
CA HIS A 60 -13.68 7.94 10.19
C HIS A 60 -14.82 8.31 9.23
N HIS A 61 -14.71 8.00 7.94
CA HIS A 61 -15.62 8.53 6.92
C HIS A 61 -16.25 7.45 6.02
N CYS A 62 -16.01 6.18 6.34
CA CYS A 62 -16.55 5.04 5.61
C CYS A 62 -17.74 4.44 6.36
N SER A 63 -18.94 4.50 5.77
CA SER A 63 -20.19 4.11 6.44
C SER A 63 -20.69 2.71 6.07
N ASN A 64 -20.15 2.07 5.01
CA ASN A 64 -20.61 0.76 4.55
C ASN A 64 -19.49 -0.28 4.48
N ALA A 65 -19.86 -1.56 4.61
CA ALA A 65 -18.93 -2.68 4.68
C ALA A 65 -18.16 -2.91 3.37
N THR A 66 -18.78 -2.62 2.22
CA THR A 66 -18.15 -2.78 0.90
C THR A 66 -16.97 -1.83 0.72
N ASP A 67 -17.18 -0.55 1.03
CA ASP A 67 -16.16 0.50 0.94
C ASP A 67 -15.02 0.23 1.95
N ARG A 68 -15.36 -0.22 3.18
CA ARG A 68 -14.35 -0.65 4.16
C ARG A 68 -13.50 -1.81 3.64
N ARG A 69 -14.12 -2.80 3.01
CA ARG A 69 -13.42 -3.98 2.48
C ARG A 69 -12.43 -3.62 1.37
N ILE A 70 -12.79 -2.69 0.47
CA ILE A 70 -11.88 -2.30 -0.62
C ILE A 70 -10.72 -1.42 -0.12
N PHE A 71 -10.94 -0.56 0.88
CA PHE A 71 -9.85 0.13 1.56
C PHE A 71 -8.93 -0.82 2.31
N ALA A 72 -9.50 -1.80 3.03
CA ALA A 72 -8.72 -2.81 3.73
C ALA A 72 -7.84 -3.60 2.75
N LEU A 73 -8.36 -3.97 1.57
CA LEU A 73 -7.57 -4.64 0.53
C LEU A 73 -6.38 -3.79 0.06
N PHE A 74 -6.58 -2.49 -0.17
CA PHE A 74 -5.51 -1.56 -0.54
C PHE A 74 -4.44 -1.47 0.56
N LEU A 75 -4.86 -1.25 1.82
CA LEU A 75 -3.96 -1.10 2.95
C LEU A 75 -3.17 -2.39 3.23
N ASP A 76 -3.83 -3.54 3.12
CA ASP A 76 -3.21 -4.86 3.24
C ASP A 76 -2.14 -5.08 2.16
N ILE A 77 -2.34 -4.63 0.91
CA ILE A 77 -1.28 -4.65 -0.11
C ILE A 77 -0.06 -3.82 0.33
N ILE A 78 -0.29 -2.59 0.81
CA ILE A 78 0.79 -1.71 1.29
C ILE A 78 1.53 -2.35 2.46
N ASP A 79 0.84 -2.95 3.42
CA ASP A 79 1.46 -3.60 4.57
C ASP A 79 2.26 -4.84 4.20
N ASN A 80 1.78 -5.65 3.26
CA ASN A 80 2.56 -6.79 2.75
C ASN A 80 3.80 -6.33 1.96
N LEU A 81 3.72 -5.24 1.20
CA LEU A 81 4.89 -4.63 0.54
C LEU A 81 5.92 -4.14 1.55
N LYS A 82 5.48 -3.47 2.62
CA LYS A 82 6.36 -3.07 3.74
C LYS A 82 6.99 -4.27 4.43
N ALA A 83 6.22 -5.33 4.67
CA ALA A 83 6.73 -6.55 5.27
C ALA A 83 7.79 -7.24 4.39
N ALA A 84 7.60 -7.24 3.06
CA ALA A 84 8.59 -7.73 2.12
C ALA A 84 9.88 -6.90 2.19
N LEU A 85 9.76 -5.56 2.18
CA LEU A 85 10.90 -4.66 2.28
C LEU A 85 11.66 -4.86 3.60
N GLN A 86 10.97 -4.91 4.74
CA GLN A 86 11.57 -5.16 6.05
C GLN A 86 12.29 -6.51 6.11
N THR A 87 11.71 -7.54 5.50
CA THR A 87 12.34 -8.86 5.43
C THR A 87 13.65 -8.77 4.63
N ILE A 88 13.66 -8.06 3.50
CA ILE A 88 14.87 -7.83 2.69
C ILE A 88 15.93 -7.06 3.48
N GLU A 89 15.54 -5.99 4.17
CA GLU A 89 16.43 -5.14 4.97
C GLU A 89 17.03 -5.87 6.19
N SER A 90 16.34 -6.91 6.70
CA SER A 90 16.84 -7.72 7.81
C SER A 90 18.02 -8.63 7.44
N PHE A 91 18.34 -8.76 6.15
CA PHE A 91 19.45 -9.61 5.71
C PHE A 91 20.80 -8.90 5.88
N PRO A 92 21.84 -9.57 6.42
CA PRO A 92 23.15 -8.96 6.66
C PRO A 92 23.77 -8.31 5.42
N SER A 93 23.57 -8.92 4.23
CA SER A 93 24.07 -8.40 2.96
C SER A 93 23.35 -7.13 2.47
N ALA A 94 22.15 -6.83 2.98
CA ALA A 94 21.41 -5.61 2.68
C ALA A 94 21.81 -4.45 3.58
N GLN A 95 22.41 -4.71 4.75
CA GLN A 95 22.86 -3.67 5.68
C GLN A 95 24.17 -3.01 5.25
N ASP A 96 25.11 -3.77 4.66
CA ASP A 96 26.37 -3.22 4.12
C ASP A 96 26.19 -2.47 2.78
N HIS A 97 25.07 -2.72 2.10
CA HIS A 97 24.75 -2.18 0.78
C HIS A 97 23.28 -1.77 0.69
N ALA A 98 22.82 -0.90 1.59
CA ALA A 98 21.51 -0.27 1.42
C ALA A 98 21.49 0.43 0.07
N SER A 99 20.83 -0.19 -0.92
CA SER A 99 20.85 0.29 -2.28
C SER A 99 19.87 1.45 -2.41
N GLU A 100 20.17 2.37 -3.32
CA GLU A 100 19.27 3.46 -3.71
C GLU A 100 17.85 2.97 -4.02
N THR A 101 17.73 1.72 -4.53
CA THR A 101 16.46 1.05 -4.76
C THR A 101 15.67 0.80 -3.47
N LEU A 102 16.30 0.28 -2.42
CA LEU A 102 15.63 0.02 -1.13
C LEU A 102 15.21 1.32 -0.45
N ASP A 103 16.05 2.36 -0.50
CA ASP A 103 15.70 3.68 0.01
C ASP A 103 14.52 4.30 -0.74
N THR A 104 14.49 4.13 -2.06
CA THR A 104 13.35 4.54 -2.90
C THR A 104 12.08 3.78 -2.50
N CYS A 105 12.16 2.46 -2.33
CA CYS A 105 11.03 1.65 -1.88
C CYS A 105 10.53 2.11 -0.51
N ARG A 106 11.43 2.36 0.45
CA ARG A 106 11.08 2.85 1.79
C ARG A 106 10.34 4.18 1.73
N ARG A 107 10.83 5.10 0.90
CA ARG A 107 10.20 6.41 0.67
C ARG A 107 8.81 6.25 0.06
N VAL A 108 8.67 5.49 -1.03
CA VAL A 108 7.40 5.34 -1.76
C VAL A 108 6.33 4.62 -0.93
N LEU A 109 6.72 3.65 -0.11
CA LEU A 109 5.81 2.93 0.79
C LEU A 109 5.51 3.69 2.09
N GLY A 110 6.15 4.86 2.30
CA GLY A 110 5.88 5.74 3.43
C GLY A 110 4.40 6.16 3.46
N PRO A 111 3.77 6.21 4.65
CA PRO A 111 2.34 6.46 4.76
C PRO A 111 1.91 7.84 4.21
N ASP A 112 2.80 8.82 4.31
CA ASP A 112 2.60 10.21 3.86
C ASP A 112 3.28 10.52 2.52
N PHE A 113 3.82 9.51 1.84
CA PHE A 113 4.39 9.70 0.52
C PHE A 113 3.30 10.13 -0.46
N ASN A 114 3.56 11.23 -1.17
CA ASN A 114 2.62 11.79 -2.13
C ASN A 114 2.73 11.04 -3.46
N PHE A 115 1.76 10.17 -3.74
CA PHE A 115 1.68 9.39 -4.98
C PHE A 115 1.61 10.25 -6.26
N SER A 116 1.23 11.53 -6.18
CA SER A 116 1.27 12.42 -7.35
C SER A 116 2.69 12.75 -7.81
N GLN A 117 3.71 12.41 -7.01
CA GLN A 117 5.12 12.56 -7.36
C GLN A 117 5.64 11.38 -8.18
N VAL A 118 4.89 10.28 -8.27
CA VAL A 118 5.26 9.12 -9.09
C VAL A 118 4.92 9.43 -10.54
N GLN A 119 5.94 9.44 -11.40
CA GLN A 119 5.75 9.46 -12.85
C GLN A 119 5.56 8.02 -13.33
N ALA A 120 4.50 7.79 -14.11
CA ALA A 120 4.16 6.49 -14.69
C ALA A 120 4.74 6.33 -16.09
#